data_AF-A0A2V5Z758-F1
#
_entry.id   AF-A0A2V5Z758-F1
#
_cell.length_a   1.000
_cell.length_b   1.000
_cell.length_c   1.000
_cell.angle_alpha   90.00
_cell.angle_beta   90.00
_cell.angle_gamma   90.00
#
_symmetry.space_group_name_H-M   'P 1'
#
loop_
_entity.id
_entity.type
_entity.pdbx_description
1 polymer ?
#
loop_
_entity_poly.entity_id
_entity_poly.type
_entity_poly.pdbx_seq_one_letter_code
_entity_poly.pdbx_strand_id
1 'polypeptide(L)' 'MTPSSLIIVTDRGSLKAYRVNETPTRGPSLQLVQAFDITDAHGRFVDKVSDLAGRFPVTNGAGTA' A
#
# COMPACT_ATOMS: atom_id res chain seq x y z
N MET A 1 25.44 -9.53 15.06
CA MET A 1 24.15 -8.89 14.76
C MET A 1 23.05 -9.75 15.38
N THR A 2 22.17 -9.16 16.18
CA THR A 2 20.95 -9.85 16.66
C THR A 2 19.90 -9.81 15.54
N PRO A 3 19.30 -10.94 15.15
CA PRO A 3 18.19 -10.95 14.21
C PRO A 3 17.06 -10.05 14.71
N SER A 4 16.47 -9.26 13.82
CA SER A 4 15.31 -8.43 14.14
C SER A 4 14.16 -8.83 13.24
N SER A 5 13.02 -9.16 13.85
CA SER A 5 11.79 -9.45 13.12
C SER A 5 11.15 -8.14 12.64
N LEU A 6 10.72 -8.14 11.37
CA LEU A 6 9.98 -7.05 10.76
C LEU A 6 8.59 -7.56 10.36
N ILE A 7 7.58 -6.74 10.61
CA ILE A 7 6.24 -6.90 10.04
C ILE A 7 6.09 -5.83 8.96
N ILE A 8 5.82 -6.27 7.74
CA ILE A 8 5.56 -5.38 6.61
C ILE A 8 4.07 -5.45 6.30
N VAL A 9 3.41 -4.29 6.35
CA VAL A 9 2.01 -4.13 5.94
C VAL A 9 2.01 -3.36 4.63
N THR A 10 1.42 -3.95 3.60
CA THR A 10 1.33 -3.36 2.26
C THR A 10 -0.12 -3.31 1.79
N ASP A 11 -0.52 -2.20 1.18
CA ASP A 11 -1.75 -2.09 0.40
C ASP A 11 -1.45 -1.47 -0.98
N ARG A 12 -2.49 -1.14 -1.77
CA ARG A 12 -2.32 -0.60 -3.12
C ARG A 12 -1.51 0.70 -3.17
N GLY A 13 -1.51 1.50 -2.11
CA GLY A 13 -0.88 2.82 -2.10
C GLY A 13 -0.09 3.15 -0.85
N SER A 14 0.14 2.19 0.05
CA SER A 14 0.95 2.42 1.24
C SER A 14 1.79 1.20 1.60
N LEU A 15 2.96 1.48 2.18
CA LEU A 15 3.79 0.50 2.84
C LEU A 15 4.17 1.01 4.22
N LYS A 16 3.96 0.17 5.23
CA LYS A 16 4.41 0.43 6.61
C LYS A 16 5.24 -0.74 7.10
N ALA A 17 6.42 -0.45 7.61
CA ALA A 17 7.33 -1.42 8.20
C ALA A 17 7.42 -1.20 9.70
N TYR A 18 7.16 -2.27 10.46
CA TYR A 18 7.24 -2.29 11.90
C TYR A 18 8.32 -3.24 12.36
N ARG A 19 9.15 -2.81 13.32
CA ARG A 19 10.03 -3.68 14.07
C ARG A 19 9.25 -4.32 15.21
N VAL A 20 9.41 -5.63 15.37
CA VAL A 20 8.91 -6.33 16.56
C VAL A 20 9.95 -6.17 17.67
N ASN A 21 9.56 -5.48 18.73
CA ASN A 21 10.33 -5.38 19.96
C ASN A 21 9.80 -6.41 20.95
N GLU A 22 10.59 -7.46 21.18
CA GLU A 22 10.31 -8.43 22.24
C GLU A 22 10.70 -7.81 23.58
N THR A 23 9.76 -7.78 24.52
CA THR A 23 10.05 -7.38 25.89
C THR A 23 9.76 -8.55 26.82
N PRO A 24 10.69 -8.94 27.72
CA PRO A 24 10.54 -10.14 28.54
C PRO A 24 9.28 -10.16 29.41
N THR A 25 8.76 -8.99 29.79
CA THR A 25 7.70 -8.86 30.80
C THR A 25 6.37 -8.32 30.25
N ARG A 26 6.35 -7.78 29.03
CA ARG A 26 5.17 -7.10 28.48
C ARG A 26 4.68 -7.71 27.15
N GLY A 27 5.36 -8.75 26.66
CA GLY A 27 5.08 -9.36 25.37
C GLY A 27 5.63 -8.54 24.18
N PRO A 28 5.35 -8.96 22.95
CA PRO A 28 5.82 -8.28 21.76
C PRO A 28 5.11 -6.94 21.55
N SER A 29 5.86 -5.92 21.14
CA SER A 29 5.35 -4.60 20.76
C SER A 29 5.84 -4.20 19.37
N LEU A 30 5.07 -3.38 18.66
CA LEU A 30 5.43 -2.91 17.33
C LEU A 30 5.95 -1.47 17.38
N GLN A 31 7.11 -1.25 16.80
CA GLN A 31 7.67 0.08 16.57
C GLN A 31 7.65 0.36 15.07
N LEU A 32 6.98 1.45 14.66
CA LEU A 32 7.06 1.89 13.28
C LEU A 32 8.49 2.32 12.95
N VAL A 33 9.07 1.71 11.92
CA VAL A 33 10.42 2.02 11.44
C VAL A 33 10.34 2.91 10.21
N GLN A 34 9.44 2.57 9.28
CA GLN A 34 9.29 3.28 8.03
C GLN A 34 7.83 3.27 7.59
N ALA A 35 7.39 4.37 7.02
CA ALA A 35 6.12 4.47 6.32
C ALA A 35 6.30 5.31 5.06
N PHE A 36 5.76 4.86 3.94
CA PHE A 36 5.63 5.70 2.76
C PHE A 36 4.33 5.39 2.03
N ASP A 37 3.76 6.47 1.49
CA ASP A 37 2.60 6.41 0.61
C ASP A 37 3.08 6.43 -0.84
N ILE A 38 2.60 5.47 -1.62
CA ILE A 38 2.73 5.46 -3.07
C ILE A 38 1.60 6.33 -3.60
N THR A 39 1.80 7.65 -3.51
CA THR A 39 0.85 8.69 -3.92
C THR A 39 0.41 8.52 -5.37
N ASP A 40 1.29 8.01 -6.22
CA ASP A 40 0.96 7.73 -7.61
C ASP A 40 -0.04 6.57 -7.74
N ALA A 41 -0.12 5.60 -6.83
CA ALA A 41 -1.00 4.45 -6.98
C ALA A 41 -2.53 4.76 -7.02
N HIS A 42 -2.91 5.99 -6.66
CA HIS A 42 -4.30 6.48 -6.71
C HIS A 42 -4.63 7.32 -7.95
N GLY A 43 -3.62 7.69 -8.75
CA GLY A 43 -3.83 8.47 -9.97
C GLY A 43 -4.61 7.68 -11.02
N ARG A 44 -5.50 8.34 -11.77
CA ARG A 44 -6.23 7.67 -12.85
C ARG A 44 -5.25 7.27 -13.95
N PHE A 45 -5.41 6.07 -14.50
CA PHE A 45 -4.60 5.64 -15.64
C PHE A 45 -4.66 6.63 -16.82
N VAL A 46 -5.82 7.29 -17.03
CA VAL A 46 -6.00 8.31 -18.08
C VAL A 46 -5.06 9.49 -17.97
N ASP A 47 -4.64 9.85 -16.76
CA ASP A 47 -3.78 11.01 -16.52
C ASP A 47 -2.29 10.67 -16.65
N LYS A 48 -1.95 9.38 -16.86
CA LYS A 48 -0.55 8.88 -16.83
C LYS A 48 -0.10 8.18 -18.09
N VAL A 49 -1.01 7.48 -18.76
CA VAL A 49 -0.70 6.72 -19.97
C VAL A 49 -1.56 7.24 -21.11
N SER A 50 -0.94 7.40 -22.29
CA SER A 50 -1.63 7.85 -23.50
C SER A 50 -2.26 6.69 -24.27
N ASP A 51 -1.82 5.46 -24.02
CA ASP A 51 -2.39 4.29 -24.69
C ASP A 51 -3.81 4.00 -24.20
N LEU A 52 -4.59 3.38 -25.09
CA LEU A 52 -6.00 3.02 -24.85
C LEU A 52 -6.19 1.51 -24.70
N ALA A 53 -5.12 0.71 -24.78
CA ALA A 53 -5.22 -0.74 -24.75
C ALA A 53 -5.51 -1.24 -23.32
N GLY A 54 -6.51 -2.12 -23.17
CA GLY A 54 -6.88 -2.67 -21.86
C GLY A 54 -7.71 -1.75 -20.96
N ARG A 55 -8.12 -0.57 -21.46
CA ARG A 55 -9.13 0.25 -20.78
C ARG A 55 -10.52 -0.32 -21.01
N PHE A 56 -11.22 -0.62 -19.91
CA PHE A 56 -12.65 -0.89 -19.98
C PHE A 56 -13.40 0.44 -20.12
N PRO A 57 -14.40 0.55 -21.02
CA PRO A 57 -15.23 1.74 -21.10
C PRO A 57 -15.95 1.93 -19.77
N VAL A 58 -15.52 2.91 -19.00
CA VAL A 58 -16.31 3.44 -17.88
C VAL A 58 -17.34 4.36 -18.50
N THR A 59 -18.52 3.82 -18.83
CA THR A 59 -19.68 4.69 -19.02
C THR A 59 -19.93 5.36 -17.67
N ASN A 60 -20.00 6.69 -17.65
CA ASN A 60 -20.35 7.45 -16.46
C ASN A 60 -21.78 7.06 -16.04
N GLY A 61 -21.95 5.97 -15.28
CA GLY A 61 -23.19 5.59 -14.60
C GLY A 61 -24.46 5.57 -15.45
N ALA A 62 -24.38 5.51 -16.77
CA ALA A 62 -25.54 5.35 -17.63
C ALA A 62 -25.64 3.87 -18.00
N GLY A 63 -26.19 3.09 -17.07
CA GLY A 63 -26.95 1.92 -17.48
C GLY A 63 -28.12 2.42 -18.31
N THR A 64 -27.98 2.41 -19.63
CA THR A 64 -29.09 2.65 -20.55
C THR A 64 -29.25 1.43 -21.43
N ALA A 65 -30.30 0.69 -21.10
CA ALA A 65 -31.12 -0.22 -21.92
C ALA A 65 -30.41 -1.23 -22.83
#